data_AF-A0A1H5MSH6-F1
#
_entry.id   AF-A0A1H5MSH6-F1
#
_cell.length_a   1.000
_cell.length_b   1.000
_cell.length_c   1.000
_cell.angle_alpha   90.00
_cell.angle_beta   90.00
_cell.angle_gamma   90.00
#
_symmetry.space_group_name_H-M   'P 1'
#
loop_
_entity.id
_entity.type
_entity.pdbx_description
1 polymer ?
#
loop_
_entity_poly.entity_id
_entity_poly.type
_entity_poly.pdbx_seq_one_letter_code
_entity_poly.pdbx_strand_id
1 'polypeptide(L)'
;MRLLYPLAISAFLLVGCANNQQSDALKAEAQRTTPQCQSDDECQVMWSAARRWVLSNAGTKIQNYGADYLDTYNPIANSPRLAAQVSKDAIGSGKYQIIAKLWCDNIFGCQPGAWEALVDFNRSVNTAAGKN
;
A
#
# COMPACT_ATOMS: atom_id res chain seq x y z
N MET A 1 25.31 -61.59 2.19
CA MET A 1 24.06 -60.95 1.72
C MET A 1 24.27 -59.44 1.78
N ARG A 2 24.30 -58.80 0.61
CA ARG A 2 24.49 -57.36 0.38
C ARG A 2 23.22 -56.58 0.76
N LEU A 3 23.39 -55.34 1.24
CA LEU A 3 22.58 -54.10 1.02
C LEU A 3 22.88 -53.16 2.22
N LEU A 4 23.86 -52.24 2.18
CA LEU A 4 23.88 -50.88 1.57
C LEU A 4 22.77 -49.92 2.09
N TYR A 5 23.24 -48.88 2.82
CA TYR A 5 22.67 -47.59 3.30
C TYR A 5 21.57 -46.93 2.40
N PRO A 6 20.65 -46.08 2.93
CA PRO A 6 21.01 -44.74 3.48
C PRO A 6 20.13 -44.23 4.64
N LEU A 7 20.64 -43.54 5.68
CA LEU A 7 21.07 -42.13 5.70
C LEU A 7 20.13 -41.18 4.93
N ALA A 8 18.91 -40.97 5.41
CA ALA A 8 18.00 -39.96 4.85
C ALA A 8 16.97 -39.45 5.88
N ILE A 9 17.42 -38.81 6.95
CA ILE A 9 16.56 -37.96 7.80
C ILE A 9 17.27 -36.63 7.93
N SER A 10 17.15 -35.75 6.94
CA SER A 10 17.49 -34.31 7.05
C SER A 10 17.24 -33.63 5.71
N ALA A 11 16.09 -32.96 5.53
CA ALA A 11 15.91 -31.78 4.67
C ALA A 11 14.42 -31.43 4.52
N PHE A 12 13.77 -30.88 5.54
CA PHE A 12 12.42 -30.31 5.38
C PHE A 12 12.20 -29.12 6.33
N LEU A 13 13.04 -28.07 6.26
CA LEU A 13 12.84 -26.85 7.09
C LEU A 13 13.14 -25.51 6.39
N LEU A 14 13.15 -25.42 5.04
CA LEU A 14 13.59 -24.19 4.35
C LEU A 14 12.51 -23.36 3.63
N VAL A 15 11.20 -23.66 3.79
CA VAL A 15 10.16 -22.99 2.96
C VAL A 15 9.54 -21.73 3.58
N GLY A 16 9.99 -21.26 4.75
CA GLY A 16 9.34 -20.17 5.50
C GLY A 16 9.83 -18.74 5.21
N CYS A 17 11.03 -18.54 4.63
CA CYS A 17 11.64 -17.21 4.55
C CYS A 17 11.24 -16.38 3.32
N ALA A 18 10.71 -17.01 2.26
CA ALA A 18 10.48 -16.32 0.99
C ALA A 18 9.32 -15.30 1.03
N ASN A 19 8.24 -15.59 1.77
CA ASN A 19 7.04 -14.76 1.78
C ASN A 19 7.24 -13.42 2.54
N ASN A 20 8.02 -13.45 3.63
CA ASN A 20 8.27 -12.26 4.44
C ASN A 20 9.15 -11.24 3.70
N GLN A 21 10.14 -11.70 2.93
CA GLN A 21 11.08 -10.84 2.23
C GLN A 21 10.39 -9.94 1.18
N GLN A 22 9.41 -10.48 0.44
CA GLN A 22 8.64 -9.68 -0.54
C GLN A 22 7.76 -8.63 0.14
N SER A 23 7.06 -9.01 1.22
CA SER A 23 6.24 -8.09 2.01
C SER A 23 7.07 -6.93 2.58
N ASP A 24 8.26 -7.23 3.09
CA ASP A 24 9.14 -6.23 3.70
C ASP A 24 9.76 -5.29 2.65
N ALA A 25 10.08 -5.80 1.46
CA ALA A 25 10.54 -4.97 0.35
C ALA A 25 9.46 -3.96 -0.09
N LEU A 26 8.20 -4.40 -0.20
CA LEU A 26 7.08 -3.52 -0.54
C LEU A 26 6.81 -2.46 0.54
N LYS A 27 6.89 -2.84 1.83
CA LYS A 27 6.79 -1.88 2.94
C LYS A 27 7.89 -0.82 2.88
N ALA A 28 9.14 -1.25 2.68
CA ALA A 28 10.28 -0.34 2.57
C ALA A 28 10.12 0.61 1.37
N GLU A 29 9.66 0.09 0.24
CA GLU A 29 9.40 0.90 -0.95
C GLU A 29 8.26 1.89 -0.72
N ALA A 30 7.15 1.47 -0.11
CA ALA A 30 6.04 2.35 0.24
C ALA A 30 6.49 3.48 1.18
N GLN A 31 7.34 3.18 2.18
CA GLN A 31 7.87 4.20 3.07
C GLN A 31 8.76 5.20 2.32
N ARG A 32 9.70 4.69 1.52
CA ARG A 32 10.66 5.49 0.74
C ARG A 32 9.99 6.40 -0.30
N THR A 33 8.87 5.96 -0.85
CA THR A 33 8.16 6.66 -1.94
C THR A 33 6.98 7.50 -1.48
N THR A 34 6.80 7.69 -0.16
CA THR A 34 5.71 8.50 0.41
C THR A 34 5.65 9.87 -0.30
N PRO A 35 4.54 10.22 -0.97
CA PRO A 35 4.45 11.45 -1.73
C PRO A 35 4.60 12.69 -0.86
N GLN A 36 5.43 13.64 -1.31
CA GLN A 36 5.66 14.91 -0.63
C GLN A 36 5.55 16.06 -1.61
N CYS A 37 4.83 17.11 -1.21
CA CYS A 37 4.64 18.33 -1.98
C CYS A 37 5.21 19.56 -1.25
N GLN A 38 5.68 20.54 -2.03
CA GLN A 38 6.42 21.70 -1.50
C GLN A 38 5.81 23.05 -1.85
N SER A 39 4.81 23.10 -2.74
CA SER A 39 4.03 24.29 -3.05
C SER A 39 2.54 23.97 -3.07
N ASP A 40 1.70 24.99 -2.93
CA ASP A 40 0.25 24.83 -2.89
C ASP A 40 -0.29 24.18 -4.18
N ASP A 41 0.19 24.60 -5.35
CA ASP A 41 -0.18 24.04 -6.65
C ASP A 41 0.18 22.56 -6.75
N GLU A 42 1.39 22.21 -6.32
CA GLU A 42 1.86 20.83 -6.32
C GLU A 42 1.01 19.96 -5.40
N CYS A 43 0.75 20.45 -4.18
CA CYS A 43 -0.10 19.78 -3.22
C CYS A 43 -1.55 19.62 -3.71
N GLN A 44 -2.10 20.59 -4.45
CA GLN A 44 -3.42 20.46 -5.04
C GLN A 44 -3.47 19.36 -6.11
N VAL A 45 -2.50 19.33 -7.02
CA VAL A 45 -2.43 18.31 -8.09
C VAL A 45 -2.29 16.92 -7.49
N MET A 46 -1.39 16.75 -6.52
CA MET A 46 -1.17 15.46 -5.86
C MET A 46 -2.38 15.03 -5.02
N TRP A 47 -3.04 15.94 -4.31
CA TRP A 47 -4.27 15.63 -3.56
C TRP A 47 -5.41 15.20 -4.48
N SER A 48 -5.58 15.88 -5.61
CA SER A 48 -6.55 15.51 -6.65
C SER A 48 -6.24 14.13 -7.24
N ALA A 49 -4.96 13.84 -7.49
CA ALA A 49 -4.51 12.52 -7.95
C ALA A 49 -4.77 11.42 -6.91
N ALA A 50 -4.51 11.68 -5.63
CA ALA A 50 -4.78 10.76 -4.54
C ALA A 50 -6.26 10.37 -4.47
N ARG A 51 -7.16 11.38 -4.52
CA ARG A 51 -8.60 11.13 -4.59
C ARG A 51 -8.99 10.31 -5.82
N ARG A 52 -8.45 10.65 -7.00
CA ARG A 52 -8.74 9.92 -8.24
C ARG A 52 -8.30 8.46 -8.14
N TRP A 53 -7.13 8.22 -7.57
CA TRP A 53 -6.63 6.86 -7.36
C TRP A 53 -7.58 6.06 -6.46
N VAL A 54 -8.03 6.65 -5.33
CA VAL A 54 -8.97 5.98 -4.43
C VAL A 54 -10.28 5.66 -5.13
N LEU A 55 -10.84 6.59 -5.91
CA LEU A 55 -12.07 6.35 -6.67
C LEU A 55 -11.96 5.22 -7.70
N SER A 56 -10.77 5.00 -8.26
CA SER A 56 -10.53 3.97 -9.27
C SER A 56 -10.15 2.61 -8.68
N ASN A 57 -9.56 2.58 -7.49
CA ASN A 57 -8.94 1.37 -6.94
C ASN A 57 -9.59 0.83 -5.66
N ALA A 58 -10.26 1.69 -4.88
CA ALA A 58 -10.97 1.22 -3.69
C ALA A 58 -12.25 0.46 -4.10
N GLY A 59 -12.55 -0.61 -3.36
CA GLY A 59 -13.79 -1.38 -3.54
C GLY A 59 -15.00 -0.81 -2.81
N THR A 60 -14.80 0.20 -1.98
CA THR A 60 -15.84 0.90 -1.22
C THR A 60 -15.87 2.39 -1.57
N LYS A 61 -17.04 3.02 -1.42
CA LYS A 61 -17.21 4.44 -1.75
C LYS A 61 -16.51 5.33 -0.72
N ILE A 62 -16.02 6.48 -1.17
CA ILE A 62 -15.58 7.57 -0.30
C ILE A 62 -16.75 8.00 0.59
N GLN A 63 -16.52 8.04 1.91
CA GLN A 63 -17.50 8.44 2.91
C GLN A 63 -17.18 9.86 3.41
N ASN A 64 -15.91 10.14 3.76
CA ASN A 64 -15.48 11.46 4.16
C ASN A 64 -14.55 12.04 3.09
N TYR A 65 -14.71 13.32 2.77
CA TYR A 65 -13.83 14.03 1.84
C TYR A 65 -13.66 15.48 2.27
N GLY A 66 -12.42 15.87 2.50
CA GLY A 66 -12.02 17.22 2.91
C GLY A 66 -10.74 17.70 2.22
N ALA A 67 -10.22 18.83 2.69
CA ALA A 67 -9.04 19.45 2.13
C ALA A 67 -7.74 18.66 2.41
N ASP A 68 -7.72 17.90 3.49
CA ASP A 68 -6.55 17.22 4.07
C ASP A 68 -6.83 15.78 4.52
N TYR A 69 -8.08 15.32 4.41
CA TYR A 69 -8.46 13.98 4.79
C TYR A 69 -9.54 13.43 3.86
N LEU A 70 -9.43 12.14 3.54
CA LEU A 70 -10.52 11.37 2.96
C LEU A 70 -10.45 9.92 3.39
N ASP A 71 -11.58 9.25 3.42
CA ASP A 71 -11.64 7.81 3.62
C ASP A 71 -12.84 7.20 2.89
N THR A 72 -12.81 5.87 2.80
CA THR A 72 -13.91 5.07 2.28
C THR A 72 -14.66 4.39 3.42
N TYR A 73 -15.87 3.92 3.14
CA TYR A 73 -16.54 2.97 4.03
C TYR A 73 -15.65 1.74 4.28
N ASN A 74 -15.82 1.14 5.46
CA ASN A 74 -15.17 -0.12 5.79
C ASN A 74 -15.58 -1.24 4.83
N PRO A 75 -14.68 -2.20 4.57
CA PRO A 75 -15.01 -3.40 3.80
C PRO A 75 -16.08 -4.22 4.53
N ILE A 76 -16.92 -4.90 3.77
CA ILE A 76 -17.85 -5.90 4.32
C ILE A 76 -17.08 -7.16 4.74
N ALA A 77 -17.71 -7.97 5.60
CA ALA A 77 -17.13 -9.21 6.10
C ALA A 77 -16.55 -10.11 4.98
N ASN A 78 -15.31 -10.57 5.14
CA ASN A 78 -14.60 -11.44 4.19
C ASN A 78 -14.33 -10.84 2.80
N SER A 79 -14.52 -9.52 2.59
CA SER A 79 -14.21 -8.87 1.30
C SER A 79 -12.71 -8.67 1.11
N PRO A 80 -12.10 -9.17 0.01
CA PRO A 80 -10.71 -8.89 -0.34
C PRO A 80 -10.50 -7.50 -0.94
N ARG A 81 -11.59 -6.77 -1.25
CA ARG A 81 -11.52 -5.45 -1.88
C ARG A 81 -11.02 -4.39 -0.90
N LEU A 82 -10.22 -3.46 -1.43
CA LEU A 82 -9.58 -2.41 -0.67
C LEU A 82 -10.58 -1.38 -0.12
N ALA A 83 -10.39 -0.99 1.13
CA ALA A 83 -10.78 0.29 1.69
C ALA A 83 -9.54 1.18 1.83
N ALA A 84 -9.75 2.49 1.89
CA ALA A 84 -8.69 3.47 1.91
C ALA A 84 -8.97 4.60 2.92
N GLN A 85 -7.89 5.11 3.50
CA GLN A 85 -7.82 6.36 4.24
C GLN A 85 -6.62 7.11 3.73
N VAL A 86 -6.77 8.40 3.43
CA VAL A 86 -5.68 9.24 2.95
C VAL A 86 -5.67 10.54 3.74
N SER A 87 -4.49 10.94 4.22
CA SER A 87 -4.26 12.23 4.88
C SER A 87 -3.22 13.05 4.12
N LYS A 88 -3.30 14.38 4.26
CA LYS A 88 -2.31 15.35 3.80
C LYS A 88 -1.75 16.08 5.02
N ASP A 89 -0.65 15.56 5.54
CA ASP A 89 -0.10 15.99 6.83
C ASP A 89 1.02 17.00 6.61
N ALA A 90 1.01 18.08 7.39
CA ALA A 90 2.09 19.08 7.34
C ALA A 90 3.37 18.51 7.94
N ILE A 91 4.49 18.66 7.22
CA ILE A 91 5.83 18.22 7.66
C ILE A 91 6.77 19.41 7.95
N GLY A 92 6.22 20.63 7.98
CA GLY A 92 6.94 21.87 8.25
C GLY A 92 7.35 22.63 6.99
N SER A 93 7.68 23.92 7.17
CA SER A 93 8.15 24.82 6.08
C SER A 93 7.23 24.86 4.84
N GLY A 94 5.92 24.80 5.05
CA GLY A 94 4.92 24.79 3.96
C GLY A 94 4.87 23.50 3.13
N LYS A 95 5.60 22.45 3.56
CA LYS A 95 5.62 21.15 2.90
C LYS A 95 4.60 20.22 3.54
N TYR A 96 4.05 19.33 2.73
CA TYR A 96 3.12 18.31 3.17
C TYR A 96 3.55 16.94 2.63
N GLN A 97 3.13 15.90 3.33
CA GLN A 97 3.16 14.53 2.83
C GLN A 97 1.74 14.01 2.65
N ILE A 98 1.53 13.19 1.63
CA ILE A 98 0.24 12.53 1.40
C ILE A 98 0.41 11.06 1.77
N ILE A 99 -0.27 10.63 2.82
CA ILE A 99 -0.14 9.27 3.37
C ILE A 99 -1.44 8.53 3.09
N ALA A 100 -1.33 7.32 2.52
CA ALA A 100 -2.45 6.41 2.41
C ALA A 100 -2.29 5.20 3.33
N LYS A 101 -3.42 4.73 3.87
CA LYS A 101 -3.56 3.42 4.49
C LYS A 101 -4.60 2.65 3.69
N LEU A 102 -4.24 1.41 3.35
CA LEU A 102 -5.09 0.52 2.56
C LEU A 102 -5.28 -0.78 3.33
N TRP A 103 -6.51 -1.27 3.36
CA TRP A 103 -6.84 -2.52 4.06
C TRP A 103 -8.04 -3.20 3.42
N CYS A 104 -8.32 -4.42 3.85
CA CYS A 104 -9.51 -5.18 3.50
C CYS A 104 -9.87 -6.06 4.70
N ASP A 105 -11.04 -6.70 4.63
CA ASP A 105 -11.45 -7.66 5.67
C ASP A 105 -11.47 -9.06 5.03
N ASN A 106 -10.30 -9.66 4.82
CA ASN A 106 -10.19 -11.01 4.27
C ASN A 106 -8.96 -11.72 4.83
N ILE A 107 -9.14 -12.95 5.31
CA ILE A 107 -8.06 -13.75 5.92
C ILE A 107 -6.95 -14.14 4.94
N PHE A 108 -7.25 -14.21 3.64
CA PHE A 108 -6.28 -14.48 2.58
C PHE A 108 -5.60 -13.21 2.05
N GLY A 109 -5.97 -12.04 2.59
CA GLY A 109 -5.43 -10.75 2.22
C GLY A 109 -6.23 -10.03 1.14
N CYS A 110 -5.71 -8.87 0.74
CA CYS A 110 -6.38 -7.96 -0.17
C CYS A 110 -6.07 -8.28 -1.63
N GLN A 111 -6.97 -7.87 -2.52
CA GLN A 111 -6.77 -7.95 -3.96
C GLN A 111 -7.07 -6.59 -4.61
N PRO A 112 -6.05 -5.87 -5.12
CA PRO A 112 -4.62 -6.18 -5.00
C PRO A 112 -4.14 -6.13 -3.54
N GLY A 113 -2.96 -6.69 -3.27
CA GLY A 113 -2.36 -6.68 -1.93
C GLY A 113 -2.16 -5.25 -1.42
N ALA A 114 -2.37 -5.03 -0.11
CA ALA A 114 -2.43 -3.69 0.46
C ALA A 114 -1.12 -2.90 0.29
N TRP A 115 0.04 -3.57 0.38
CA TRP A 115 1.34 -2.93 0.22
C TRP A 115 1.67 -2.65 -1.25
N GLU A 116 1.33 -3.58 -2.15
CA GLU A 116 1.45 -3.37 -3.60
C GLU A 116 0.59 -2.18 -4.04
N ALA A 117 -0.64 -2.11 -3.55
CA ALA A 117 -1.56 -1.02 -3.83
C ALA A 117 -1.05 0.31 -3.25
N LEU A 118 -0.38 0.30 -2.09
CA LEU A 118 0.21 1.51 -1.51
C LEU A 118 1.40 2.01 -2.33
N VAL A 119 2.25 1.11 -2.84
CA VAL A 119 3.33 1.47 -3.76
C VAL A 119 2.78 2.07 -5.05
N ASP A 120 1.71 1.49 -5.60
CA ASP A 120 1.05 2.03 -6.80
C ASP A 120 0.39 3.39 -6.56
N PHE A 121 -0.26 3.57 -5.40
CA PHE A 121 -0.79 4.86 -4.95
C PHE A 121 0.34 5.91 -4.90
N ASN A 122 1.43 5.59 -4.20
CA ASN A 122 2.56 6.51 -4.07
C ASN A 122 3.14 6.92 -5.42
N ARG A 123 3.35 5.96 -6.31
CA ARG A 123 3.82 6.22 -7.68
C ARG A 123 2.85 7.12 -8.42
N SER A 124 1.57 6.78 -8.43
CA SER A 124 0.53 7.54 -9.15
C SER A 124 0.45 8.99 -8.69
N VAL A 125 0.55 9.21 -7.38
CA VAL A 125 0.49 10.56 -6.78
C VAL A 125 1.77 11.36 -7.07
N ASN A 126 2.95 10.75 -6.99
CA ASN A 126 4.21 11.41 -7.34
C ASN A 126 4.29 11.77 -8.84
N THR A 127 3.89 10.84 -9.72
CA THR A 127 3.88 11.08 -11.18
C THR A 127 2.94 12.23 -11.57
N ALA A 128 1.85 12.45 -10.84
CA ALA A 128 0.96 13.58 -11.11
C ALA A 128 1.64 14.95 -10.97
N ALA A 129 2.68 15.04 -10.14
CA ALA A 129 3.53 16.23 -9.99
C ALA A 129 4.84 16.15 -10.79
N GLY A 130 4.99 15.15 -11.67
CA GLY A 130 6.21 14.94 -12.45
C GLY A 130 7.40 14.43 -11.63
N LYS A 131 7.17 13.84 -10.44
CA LYS A 131 8.19 13.28 -9.57
C LYS A 131 8.31 11.77 -9.82
N ASN A 132 9.50 11.29 -10.14
CA ASN A 132 9.84 9.87 -10.31
C ASN A 132 11.01 9.49 -9.40
#